data_AF-K5WF61-F1
#
_entry.id   AF-K5WF61-F1
#
_cell.length_a   1.000
_cell.length_b   1.000
_cell.length_c   1.000
_cell.angle_alpha   90.00
_cell.angle_beta   90.00
_cell.angle_gamma   90.00
#
_symmetry.space_group_name_H-M   'P 1'
#
loop_
_entity.id
_entity.type
_entity.pdbx_description
1 polymer ?
#
loop_
_entity_poly.entity_id
_entity_poly.type
_entity_poly.pdbx_seq_one_letter_code
_entity_poly.pdbx_strand_id
1 'polypeptide(L)'
;LGFWIPKHHLGFYAEVPYGTPTEWIYFREMWAVLSALCYAVEDQQLRGKKLLIYTDNTNTRDAFHTLSADPTHNHIMKKAADLLISSDNQLRVLHIDGELNVIADALSRHQLERAISFDPAINCYPL
;
A
#
# COMPACT_ATOMS: atom_id res chain seq x y z
N LEU A 1 -1.60 0.68 -9.21
CA LEU A 1 -1.54 0.58 -7.71
C LEU A 1 -0.76 1.78 -7.20
N GLY A 2 -0.94 2.20 -5.96
CA GLY A 2 -0.15 3.30 -5.42
C GLY A 2 -0.26 3.42 -3.91
N PHE A 3 0.77 3.98 -3.29
CA PHE A 3 0.77 4.34 -1.88
C PHE A 3 1.41 5.71 -1.69
N TRP A 4 1.09 6.36 -0.58
CA TRP A 4 1.52 7.71 -0.26
C TRP A 4 2.09 7.76 1.16
N ILE A 5 3.16 8.53 1.34
CA ILE A 5 3.80 8.77 2.63
C ILE A 5 3.60 10.26 2.97
N PRO A 6 2.56 10.59 3.77
CA PRO A 6 2.13 11.97 4.01
C PRO A 6 3.23 12.86 4.57
N LYS A 7 3.96 12.36 5.56
CA LYS A 7 5.00 13.13 6.28
C LYS A 7 6.13 13.60 5.37
N HIS A 8 6.36 12.90 4.26
CA HIS A 8 7.48 13.15 3.36
C HIS A 8 7.04 13.68 2.00
N HIS A 9 5.73 13.85 1.76
CA HIS A 9 5.19 14.23 0.46
C HIS A 9 5.71 13.30 -0.66
N LEU A 10 5.74 11.98 -0.40
CA LEU A 10 6.18 10.99 -1.37
C LEU A 10 4.99 10.17 -1.85
N GLY A 11 4.74 10.17 -3.16
CA GLY A 11 3.77 9.32 -3.82
C GLY A 11 4.48 8.25 -4.64
N PHE A 12 4.03 7.01 -4.53
CA PHE A 12 4.55 5.89 -5.29
C PHE A 12 3.41 5.27 -6.10
N TYR A 13 3.64 4.98 -7.37
CA TYR A 13 2.60 4.44 -8.25
C TYR A 13 3.17 3.40 -9.23
N ALA A 14 2.33 2.45 -9.61
CA ALA A 14 2.61 1.52 -10.70
C ALA A 14 1.40 1.48 -11.61
N GLU A 15 1.65 1.59 -12.93
CA GLU A 15 0.61 1.49 -13.93
C GLU A 15 0.00 0.09 -13.92
N VAL A 16 -1.31 0.05 -14.15
CA VAL A 16 -2.05 -1.20 -14.27
C VAL A 16 -2.38 -1.35 -15.74
N PRO A 17 -1.93 -2.44 -16.40
CA PRO A 17 -2.18 -2.64 -17.82
C PRO A 17 -3.66 -2.51 -18.16
N TYR A 18 -3.94 -1.88 -19.29
CA TYR A 18 -5.30 -1.75 -19.79
C TYR A 18 -5.93 -3.14 -19.97
N GLY A 19 -7.18 -3.29 -19.54
CA GLY A 19 -7.89 -4.58 -19.57
C GLY A 19 -7.59 -5.51 -18.39
N THR A 20 -6.85 -5.04 -17.37
CA THR A 20 -6.72 -5.78 -16.11
C THR A 20 -8.12 -6.04 -15.53
N PRO A 21 -8.47 -7.29 -15.24
CA PRO A 21 -9.81 -7.61 -14.77
C PRO A 21 -10.16 -7.00 -13.41
N THR A 22 -11.43 -6.65 -13.22
CA THR A 22 -11.94 -6.01 -11.99
C THR A 22 -11.79 -6.91 -10.77
N GLU A 23 -11.84 -8.23 -10.94
CA GLU A 23 -11.61 -9.21 -9.89
C GLU A 23 -10.19 -9.11 -9.28
N TRP A 24 -9.23 -8.49 -9.96
CA TRP A 24 -7.88 -8.27 -9.44
C TRP A 24 -7.77 -7.01 -8.57
N ILE A 25 -8.86 -6.27 -8.37
CA ILE A 25 -8.85 -5.10 -7.47
C ILE A 25 -8.38 -5.52 -6.08
N TYR A 26 -8.94 -6.59 -5.51
CA TYR A 26 -8.55 -7.03 -4.17
C TYR A 26 -7.06 -7.39 -4.10
N PHE A 27 -6.56 -8.12 -5.10
CA PHE A 27 -5.15 -8.45 -5.25
C PHE A 27 -4.29 -7.18 -5.26
N ARG A 28 -4.68 -6.18 -6.05
CA ARG A 28 -3.95 -4.92 -6.18
C ARG A 28 -3.93 -4.11 -4.88
N GLU A 29 -5.02 -4.09 -4.13
CA GLU A 29 -5.09 -3.42 -2.84
C GLU A 29 -4.15 -4.07 -1.83
N MET A 30 -4.14 -5.41 -1.77
CA MET A 30 -3.17 -6.14 -0.94
C MET A 30 -1.73 -5.88 -1.39
N TRP A 31 -1.49 -5.81 -2.70
CA TRP A 31 -0.18 -5.57 -3.26
C TRP A 31 0.32 -4.15 -2.95
N ALA A 32 -0.55 -3.14 -2.95
CA ALA A 32 -0.21 -1.78 -2.54
C ALA A 32 0.27 -1.70 -1.08
N VAL A 33 -0.40 -2.41 -0.16
CA VAL A 33 0.03 -2.51 1.24
C VAL A 33 1.38 -3.22 1.35
N LEU A 34 1.57 -4.32 0.62
CA LEU A 34 2.86 -5.02 0.60
C LEU A 34 3.97 -4.14 0.03
N SER A 35 3.74 -3.41 -1.05
CA SER A 35 4.73 -2.48 -1.63
C SER A 35 5.15 -1.40 -0.63
N ALA A 36 4.20 -0.82 0.10
CA ALA A 36 4.51 0.15 1.16
C ALA A 36 5.36 -0.48 2.28
N LEU A 37 5.08 -1.74 2.64
CA LEU A 37 5.87 -2.49 3.61
C LEU A 37 7.28 -2.80 3.08
N CYS A 38 7.42 -3.24 1.82
CA CYS A 38 8.72 -3.46 1.19
C CYS A 38 9.53 -2.16 1.19
N TYR A 39 8.93 -1.03 0.81
CA TYR A 39 9.62 0.27 0.86
C TYR A 39 10.11 0.59 2.28
N ALA A 40 9.28 0.39 3.30
CA ALA A 40 9.66 0.64 4.68
C ALA A 40 10.82 -0.27 5.16
N VAL A 41 10.78 -1.56 4.81
CA VAL A 41 11.72 -2.56 5.34
C VAL A 41 12.98 -2.69 4.49
N GLU A 42 12.84 -2.76 3.17
CA GLU A 42 13.92 -3.03 2.23
C GLU A 42 14.57 -1.71 1.75
N ASP A 43 13.80 -0.70 1.35
CA ASP A 43 14.41 0.55 0.84
C ASP A 43 14.87 1.47 1.98
N GLN A 44 14.00 1.67 2.98
CA GLN A 44 14.29 2.52 4.13
C GLN A 44 15.03 1.79 5.26
N GLN A 45 15.21 0.46 5.13
CA GLN A 45 15.93 -0.36 6.11
C GLN A 45 15.41 -0.18 7.54
N LEU A 46 14.11 0.07 7.72
CA LEU A 46 13.52 0.24 9.05
C LEU A 46 13.54 -1.09 9.80
N ARG A 47 13.92 -1.06 11.08
CA ARG A 47 14.01 -2.22 11.97
C ARG A 47 13.45 -1.88 13.36
N GLY A 48 12.78 -2.83 14.01
CA GLY A 48 12.23 -2.65 15.36
C GLY A 48 11.17 -1.54 15.49
N LYS A 49 10.47 -1.19 14.40
CA LYS A 49 9.52 -0.08 14.33
C LYS A 49 8.07 -0.56 14.38
N LYS A 50 7.18 0.34 14.80
CA LYS A 50 5.74 0.19 14.65
C LYS A 50 5.30 0.92 13.39
N LEU A 51 4.96 0.16 12.36
CA LEU A 51 4.51 0.65 11.06
C LEU A 51 2.99 0.71 11.05
N LEU A 52 2.46 1.81 10.51
CA LEU A 52 1.03 2.03 10.37
C LEU A 52 0.73 2.32 8.90
N ILE A 53 -0.11 1.50 8.28
CA ILE A 53 -0.58 1.67 6.91
C ILE A 53 -2.10 1.86 6.95
N TYR A 54 -2.58 2.86 6.23
CA TYR A 54 -4.01 3.11 6.07
C TYR A 54 -4.48 2.63 4.69
N THR A 55 -5.69 2.08 4.63
CA THR A 55 -6.34 1.66 3.39
C THR A 55 -7.85 1.90 3.51
N ASP A 56 -8.51 2.26 2.42
CA ASP A 56 -9.96 2.31 2.34
C ASP A 56 -10.60 0.96 1.98
N ASN A 57 -9.79 -0.08 1.75
CA ASN A 57 -10.29 -1.43 1.52
C ASN A 57 -10.39 -2.23 2.83
N THR A 58 -11.62 -2.44 3.31
CA THR A 58 -11.92 -3.21 4.52
C THR A 58 -11.46 -4.67 4.43
N ASN A 59 -11.58 -5.32 3.26
CA ASN A 59 -11.13 -6.69 3.05
C ASN A 59 -9.60 -6.78 3.20
N THR A 60 -8.86 -5.84 2.62
CA THR A 60 -7.40 -5.79 2.73
C THR A 60 -6.97 -5.57 4.17
N ARG A 61 -7.64 -4.64 4.88
CA ARG A 61 -7.39 -4.45 6.31
C ARG A 61 -7.66 -5.73 7.12
N ASP A 62 -8.74 -6.46 6.86
CA ASP A 62 -9.03 -7.72 7.57
C ASP A 62 -8.00 -8.81 7.29
N ALA A 63 -7.56 -8.94 6.03
CA ALA A 63 -6.54 -9.91 5.67
C ALA A 63 -5.22 -9.64 6.38
N PHE A 64 -4.77 -8.38 6.43
CA PHE A 64 -3.54 -8.01 7.15
C PHE A 64 -3.69 -8.05 8.67
N HIS A 65 -4.88 -7.77 9.22
CA HIS A 65 -5.12 -7.91 10.65
C HIS A 65 -5.08 -9.39 11.07
N THR A 66 -5.73 -10.27 10.31
CA THR A 66 -5.80 -11.71 10.64
C THR A 66 -4.57 -12.50 10.18
N LEU A 67 -3.72 -11.88 9.36
CA LEU A 67 -2.64 -12.54 8.62
C LEU A 67 -3.13 -13.76 7.84
N SER A 68 -4.36 -13.68 7.32
CA SER A 68 -5.03 -14.76 6.61
C SER A 68 -5.63 -14.23 5.33
N ALA A 69 -5.41 -14.95 4.24
CA ALA A 69 -6.03 -14.67 2.95
C ALA A 69 -6.44 -15.98 2.28
N ASP A 70 -7.21 -15.90 1.21
CA ASP A 70 -7.50 -17.07 0.40
C ASP A 70 -6.22 -17.59 -0.28
N PRO A 71 -6.21 -18.85 -0.76
CA PRO A 71 -5.01 -19.47 -1.32
C PRO A 71 -4.33 -18.67 -2.44
N THR A 72 -5.08 -17.88 -3.21
CA THR A 72 -4.50 -17.11 -4.32
C THR A 72 -3.64 -15.95 -3.85
N HIS A 73 -3.89 -15.41 -2.65
CA HIS A 73 -3.17 -14.27 -2.07
C HIS A 73 -2.16 -14.66 -0.97
N ASN A 74 -2.05 -15.94 -0.62
CA ASN A 74 -1.17 -16.42 0.46
C ASN A 74 0.31 -16.04 0.27
N HIS A 75 0.78 -15.93 -0.97
CA HIS A 75 2.16 -15.53 -1.24
C HIS A 75 2.43 -14.07 -0.82
N ILE A 76 1.45 -13.17 -0.94
CA ILE A 76 1.54 -11.78 -0.46
C ILE A 76 1.68 -11.78 1.07
N MET A 77 0.80 -12.52 1.74
CA MET A 77 0.79 -12.61 3.20
C MET A 77 2.07 -13.24 3.74
N LYS A 78 2.58 -14.27 3.07
CA LYS A 78 3.85 -14.91 3.43
C LYS A 78 5.02 -13.94 3.31
N LYS A 79 5.14 -13.21 2.20
CA LYS A 79 6.21 -12.21 2.03
C LYS A 79 6.09 -11.09 3.07
N ALA A 80 4.87 -10.64 3.40
CA ALA A 80 4.67 -9.67 4.47
C ALA A 80 5.15 -10.21 5.82
N ALA A 81 4.80 -11.45 6.17
CA ALA A 81 5.25 -12.09 7.41
C ALA A 81 6.79 -12.24 7.45
N ASP A 82 7.41 -12.68 6.36
CA ASP A 82 8.87 -12.82 6.25
C ASP A 82 9.57 -11.46 6.47
N LEU A 83 9.02 -10.37 5.93
CA LEU A 83 9.53 -9.00 6.14
C LEU A 83 9.40 -8.58 7.61
N LEU A 84 8.25 -8.81 8.24
CA LEU A 84 8.03 -8.41 9.64
C LEU A 84 8.93 -9.19 10.61
N ILE A 85 9.08 -10.51 10.40
CA ILE A 85 9.94 -11.37 11.21
C ILE A 85 11.41 -10.96 11.05
N SER A 86 11.89 -10.82 9.81
CA SER A 86 13.31 -10.49 9.56
C SER A 86 13.71 -9.08 10.00
N SER A 87 12.74 -8.17 10.11
CA SER A 87 12.98 -6.78 10.48
C SER A 87 12.64 -6.42 11.93
N ASP A 88 12.04 -7.34 12.67
CA ASP A 88 11.45 -7.11 14.00
C ASP A 88 10.44 -5.94 14.01
N ASN A 89 9.84 -5.64 12.85
CA ASN A 89 8.85 -4.58 12.74
C ASN A 89 7.46 -5.12 13.07
N GLN A 90 6.63 -4.25 13.65
CA GLN A 90 5.22 -4.53 13.93
C GLN A 90 4.37 -3.71 12.97
N LEU A 91 3.51 -4.37 12.19
CA LEU A 91 2.59 -3.70 11.27
C LEU A 91 1.18 -3.62 11.87
N ARG A 92 0.55 -2.46 11.71
CA ARG A 92 -0.91 -2.32 11.80
C ARG A 92 -1.44 -1.76 10.49
N VAL A 93 -2.48 -2.41 9.97
CA VAL A 93 -3.24 -1.89 8.84
C VAL A 93 -4.59 -1.44 9.36
N LEU A 94 -4.93 -0.17 9.13
CA LEU A 94 -6.18 0.43 9.59
C LEU A 94 -7.02 0.89 8.42
N HIS A 95 -8.33 0.79 8.59
CA HIS A 95 -9.29 1.31 7.63
C HIS A 95 -9.44 2.83 7.80
N ILE A 96 -9.52 3.55 6.68
CA ILE A 96 -9.93 4.97 6.61
C ILE A 96 -10.99 5.13 5.52
N ASP A 97 -11.82 6.17 5.62
CA ASP A 97 -12.77 6.47 4.56
C ASP A 97 -12.04 6.87 3.27
N GLY A 98 -12.58 6.49 2.11
CA GLY A 98 -11.98 6.80 0.81
C GLY A 98 -11.79 8.30 0.55
N GLU A 99 -12.61 9.16 1.18
CA GLU A 99 -12.47 10.62 1.16
C GLU A 99 -11.17 11.11 1.82
N LEU A 100 -10.59 10.32 2.73
CA LEU A 100 -9.30 10.58 3.34
C LEU A 100 -8.14 9.94 2.56
N ASN A 101 -8.44 9.00 1.65
CA ASN A 101 -7.46 8.26 0.85
C ASN A 101 -7.28 8.80 -0.58
N VAL A 102 -7.73 10.04 -0.83
CA VAL A 102 -7.82 10.62 -2.19
C VAL A 102 -6.51 10.69 -2.96
N ILE A 103 -5.38 10.91 -2.27
CA ILE A 103 -4.06 10.96 -2.90
C ILE A 103 -3.64 9.56 -3.36
N ALA A 104 -3.79 8.54 -2.51
CA ALA A 104 -3.46 7.17 -2.88
C ALA A 104 -4.37 6.64 -4.00
N ASP A 105 -5.68 6.98 -3.98
CA ASP A 105 -6.61 6.67 -5.08
C ASP A 105 -6.13 7.31 -6.39
N ALA A 106 -5.78 8.59 -6.37
CA ALA A 106 -5.28 9.30 -7.55
C ALA A 106 -3.98 8.66 -8.09
N LEU A 107 -3.02 8.37 -7.22
CA LEU A 107 -1.77 7.67 -7.58
C LEU A 107 -2.05 6.29 -8.19
N SER A 108 -2.98 5.52 -7.60
CA SER A 108 -3.29 4.17 -8.06
C SER A 108 -3.89 4.11 -9.47
N ARG A 109 -4.45 5.24 -9.93
CA ARG A 109 -5.09 5.47 -11.24
C ARG A 109 -4.22 6.28 -12.19
N HIS A 110 -2.96 6.56 -11.84
CA HIS A 110 -2.06 7.41 -12.62
C HIS A 110 -2.59 8.85 -12.82
N GLN A 111 -3.41 9.36 -11.90
CA GLN A 111 -3.94 10.73 -11.93
C GLN A 111 -3.00 11.69 -11.16
N LEU A 112 -1.78 11.88 -11.67
CA LEU A 112 -0.73 12.63 -10.95
C LEU A 112 -1.12 14.09 -10.70
N GLU A 113 -1.76 14.76 -11.67
CA GLU A 113 -2.25 16.13 -11.50
C GLU A 113 -3.26 16.25 -10.35
N ARG A 114 -4.13 15.24 -10.20
CA ARG A 114 -5.09 15.17 -9.10
C ARG A 114 -4.39 14.93 -7.76
N ALA A 115 -3.32 14.12 -7.73
CA ALA A 115 -2.52 13.96 -6.51
C ALA A 115 -1.85 15.28 -6.10
N ILE A 116 -1.26 16.01 -7.08
CA ILE A 116 -0.61 17.31 -6.87
C ILE A 116 -1.61 18.38 -6.41
N SER A 117 -2.87 18.34 -6.87
CA SER A 117 -3.88 19.31 -6.42
C SER A 117 -4.26 19.13 -4.94
N PHE A 118 -4.14 17.92 -4.39
CA PHE A 118 -4.36 17.65 -2.96
C PHE A 118 -3.10 17.85 -2.11
N ASP A 119 -1.92 17.54 -2.64
CA ASP A 119 -0.62 17.76 -1.99
C ASP A 119 0.36 18.42 -2.99
N PRO A 120 0.42 19.77 -3.04
CA PRO A 120 1.27 20.48 -4.01
C PRO A 120 2.78 20.22 -3.86
N ALA A 121 3.22 19.69 -2.72
CA ALA A 121 4.61 19.35 -2.47
C ALA A 121 4.95 17.89 -2.83
N ILE A 122 3.98 17.11 -3.30
CA ILE A 122 4.15 15.69 -3.57
C ILE A 122 5.18 15.46 -4.69
N ASN A 123 6.11 14.55 -4.42
CA ASN A 123 7.01 13.99 -5.42
C ASN A 123 6.53 12.57 -5.76
N CYS A 124 6.17 12.35 -7.01
CA CYS A 124 5.63 11.08 -7.50
C CYS A 124 6.72 10.24 -8.17
N TYR A 125 6.85 8.98 -7.75
CA TYR A 125 7.83 8.03 -8.25
C TYR A 125 7.16 6.75 -8.77
N PRO A 126 7.67 6.15 -9.85
CA PRO A 126 7.25 4.81 -10.25
C PRO A 126 7.74 3.76 -9.24
N LEU A 127 6.96 2.69 -9.05
CA LEU A 127 7.29 1.49 -8.26
C LEU A 127 8.02 0.43 -9.06
#